data_AF-A0A956GEK3-F1
#
_entry.id   AF-A0A956GEK3-F1
#
_cell.length_a   1.000
_cell.length_b   1.000
_cell.length_c   1.000
_cell.angle_alpha   90.00
_cell.angle_beta   90.00
_cell.angle_gamma   90.00
#
_symmetry.space_group_name_H-M   'P 1'
#
loop_
_entity.id
_entity.type
_entity.pdbx_description
1 polymer ?
#
loop_
_entity_poly.entity_id
_entity_poly.type
_entity_poly.pdbx_seq_one_letter_code
_entity_poly.pdbx_strand_id
1 'polypeptide(L)'
;MLRRTLPIATLLACVTLIAGACASRAPRVIRVAPDGPPIAAQSAAGDPRVEGLAARLANDCLSRAWLRDFRSQHGRVPVVRVMPLRVYGDLTINANTLTSRLEARLSGSGQVAVAGIGVSTGAQASAAVSPDVAAELRDQAKHASDETVKTAQPAAEQPAPAPQRADFVLVGSVNGGRVSLSLIHVTRNTKVWIGLAQI
;
A
#
# COMPACT_ATOMS: atom_id res chain seq x y z
N MET A 1 7.41 58.55 64.80
CA MET A 1 7.43 58.81 63.33
C MET A 1 7.47 57.50 62.53
N LEU A 2 6.59 56.53 62.78
CA LEU A 2 6.67 55.20 62.17
C LEU A 2 5.29 54.69 61.72
N ARG A 3 4.65 55.39 60.79
CA ARG A 3 3.28 55.03 60.32
C ARG A 3 3.02 55.23 58.82
N ARG A 4 4.05 55.49 58.00
CA ARG A 4 3.89 55.75 56.55
C ARG A 4 4.66 54.81 55.61
N THR A 5 5.47 53.89 56.12
CA THR A 5 6.26 52.96 55.29
C THR A 5 5.60 51.61 55.05
N LEU A 6 4.48 51.33 55.74
CA LEU A 6 3.80 50.03 55.67
C LEU A 6 3.13 49.71 54.32
N PRO A 7 2.51 50.63 53.54
CA PRO A 7 1.83 50.25 52.30
C PRO A 7 2.78 50.07 51.11
N ILE A 8 4.00 50.61 51.17
CA ILE A 8 4.99 50.50 50.09
C ILE A 8 5.71 49.14 50.16
N ALA A 9 5.97 48.64 51.37
CA ALA A 9 6.59 47.34 51.57
C ALA A 9 5.67 46.18 51.13
N THR A 10 4.35 46.28 51.33
CA THR A 10 3.37 45.28 50.87
C THR A 10 3.14 45.33 49.36
N LEU A 11 3.18 46.50 48.72
CA LEU A 11 3.06 46.61 47.27
C LEU A 11 4.28 46.00 46.55
N LEU A 12 5.49 46.19 47.09
CA LEU A 12 6.73 45.64 46.53
C LEU A 12 6.83 44.11 46.72
N ALA A 13 6.26 43.57 47.79
CA ALA A 13 6.15 42.12 48.03
C ALA A 13 5.15 41.44 47.08
N CYS A 14 4.05 42.12 46.71
CA CYS A 14 3.09 41.59 45.73
C CYS A 14 3.63 41.61 44.29
N VAL A 15 4.40 42.63 43.89
CA VAL A 15 4.99 42.71 42.54
C VAL A 15 6.08 41.65 42.32
N THR A 16 6.81 41.27 43.38
CA THR A 16 7.84 40.21 43.30
C THR A 16 7.24 38.81 43.23
N LEU A 17 6.03 38.57 43.76
CA LEU A 17 5.36 37.27 43.63
C LEU A 17 4.79 36.99 42.22
N ILE A 18 4.39 38.03 41.48
CA ILE A 18 3.77 37.87 40.14
C ILE A 18 4.84 37.65 39.06
N ALA A 19 6.06 38.17 39.26
CA ALA A 19 7.18 38.00 38.30
C ALA A 19 7.74 36.56 38.24
N GLY A 20 7.44 35.70 39.24
CA GLY A 20 7.87 34.30 39.25
C GLY A 20 6.94 33.33 38.51
N ALA A 21 5.72 33.75 38.16
CA ALA A 21 4.68 32.86 37.63
C ALA A 21 4.71 32.68 36.09
N CYS A 22 5.50 33.48 35.37
CA CYS A 22 5.65 33.38 33.91
C CYS A 22 6.83 32.50 33.46
N ALA A 23 7.55 31.85 34.38
CA ALA A 23 8.50 30.79 34.04
C ALA A 23 7.77 29.45 33.84
N SER A 24 6.76 29.44 32.98
CA SER A 24 6.15 28.22 32.46
C SER A 24 7.23 27.50 31.65
N ARG A 25 7.91 26.57 32.33
CA ARG A 25 8.82 25.59 31.76
C ARG A 25 8.06 24.88 30.64
N ALA A 26 8.25 25.36 29.40
CA ALA A 26 7.68 24.72 28.23
C ALA A 26 8.05 23.22 28.30
N PRO A 27 7.09 22.31 28.09
CA PRO A 27 7.41 20.89 28.12
C PRO A 27 8.50 20.66 27.07
N ARG A 28 9.69 20.31 27.53
CA ARG A 28 10.82 20.04 26.65
C ARG A 28 10.50 18.73 25.94
N VAL A 29 9.97 18.82 24.73
CA VAL A 29 9.75 17.67 23.86
C VAL A 29 11.13 17.20 23.40
N ILE A 30 11.66 16.20 24.11
CA ILE A 30 12.81 15.46 23.64
C ILE A 30 12.25 14.39 22.71
N ARG A 31 12.63 14.45 21.43
CA ARG A 31 12.37 13.32 20.52
C ARG A 31 13.20 12.15 21.02
N VAL A 32 12.55 11.22 21.71
CA VAL A 32 13.13 9.91 21.98
C VAL A 32 13.26 9.25 20.61
N ALA A 33 14.49 8.98 20.18
CA ALA A 33 14.70 8.14 19.01
C ALA A 33 14.04 6.78 19.31
N PRO A 34 13.26 6.19 18.38
CA PRO A 34 12.66 4.90 18.62
C PRO A 34 13.77 3.89 18.95
N ASP A 35 13.63 3.21 20.09
CA ASP A 35 14.45 2.05 20.45
C ASP A 35 14.06 0.90 19.53
N GLY A 36 14.60 0.93 18.31
CA GLY A 36 14.37 -0.09 17.31
C GLY A 36 14.48 0.47 15.89
N PRO A 37 14.95 -0.34 14.93
CA PRO A 37 14.88 0.05 13.53
C PRO A 37 13.43 0.41 13.18
N PRO A 38 13.19 1.49 12.41
CA PRO A 38 11.85 1.83 11.99
C PRO A 38 11.19 0.61 11.34
N ILE A 39 9.98 0.30 11.77
CA ILE A 39 9.18 -0.82 11.25
C ILE A 39 8.95 -0.68 9.73
N ALA A 40 9.20 0.51 9.18
CA ALA A 40 9.18 0.82 7.75
C ALA A 40 10.46 0.43 6.96
N ALA A 41 11.58 0.10 7.62
CA ALA A 41 12.84 -0.22 6.93
C ALA A 41 13.06 -1.72 6.66
N GLN A 42 12.25 -2.61 7.25
CA GLN A 42 12.36 -4.05 6.99
C GLN A 42 11.64 -4.51 5.70
N SER A 43 10.97 -3.60 4.98
CA SER A 43 10.22 -3.93 3.75
C SER A 43 10.67 -3.18 2.50
N ALA A 44 11.66 -2.27 2.58
CA ALA A 44 12.15 -1.54 1.41
C ALA A 44 13.14 -2.36 0.55
N ALA A 45 13.92 -3.25 1.18
CA ALA A 45 14.75 -4.22 0.46
C ALA A 45 13.95 -5.52 0.27
N GLY A 46 13.32 -5.68 -0.90
CA GLY A 46 12.69 -6.96 -1.25
C GLY A 46 13.74 -8.08 -1.28
N ASP A 47 13.38 -9.27 -0.78
CA ASP A 47 14.28 -10.45 -0.81
C ASP A 47 14.75 -10.71 -2.26
N PRO A 48 16.06 -10.64 -2.55
CA PRO A 48 16.58 -10.80 -3.91
C PRO A 48 16.23 -12.17 -4.51
N ARG A 49 15.99 -13.19 -3.67
CA ARG A 49 15.54 -14.51 -4.12
C ARG A 49 14.11 -14.45 -4.67
N VAL A 50 13.23 -13.69 -4.01
CA VAL A 50 11.85 -13.46 -4.49
C VAL A 50 11.87 -12.70 -5.80
N GLU A 51 12.77 -11.72 -5.95
CA GLU A 51 12.88 -10.97 -7.19
C GLU A 51 13.43 -11.79 -8.36
N GLY A 52 14.49 -12.56 -8.11
CA GLY A 52 15.03 -13.49 -9.10
C GLY A 52 13.98 -14.53 -9.50
N LEU A 53 13.22 -15.05 -8.54
CA LEU A 53 12.14 -15.99 -8.81
C LEU A 53 11.03 -15.37 -9.66
N ALA A 54 10.53 -14.19 -9.29
CA ALA A 54 9.46 -13.50 -10.00
C ALA A 54 9.87 -13.20 -11.45
N ALA A 55 11.10 -12.72 -11.65
CA ALA A 55 11.65 -12.46 -12.98
C ALA A 55 11.73 -13.74 -13.83
N ARG A 56 12.24 -14.84 -13.27
CA ARG A 56 12.31 -16.13 -13.99
C ARG A 56 10.92 -16.63 -14.40
N LEU A 57 9.96 -16.64 -13.46
CA LEU A 57 8.60 -17.14 -13.72
C LEU A 57 7.84 -16.24 -14.72
N ALA A 58 7.98 -14.92 -14.61
CA ALA A 58 7.36 -13.99 -15.55
C ALA A 58 7.93 -14.15 -16.97
N ASN A 59 9.26 -14.24 -17.10
CA ASN A 59 9.91 -14.45 -18.38
C ASN A 59 9.54 -15.80 -19.00
N ASP A 60 9.54 -16.87 -18.20
CA ASP A 60 9.10 -18.19 -18.67
C ASP A 60 7.65 -18.12 -19.18
N CYS A 61 6.73 -17.53 -18.41
CA CYS A 61 5.33 -17.36 -18.80
C CYS A 61 5.17 -16.61 -20.13
N LEU A 62 5.85 -15.46 -20.28
CA LEU A 62 5.76 -14.61 -21.48
C LEU A 62 6.44 -15.22 -22.71
N SER A 63 7.40 -16.12 -22.53
CA SER A 63 8.12 -16.76 -23.65
C SER A 63 7.31 -17.85 -24.38
N ARG A 64 6.14 -18.23 -23.86
CA ARG A 64 5.35 -19.37 -24.36
C ARG A 64 4.44 -18.99 -25.53
N ALA A 65 4.04 -20.02 -26.29
CA ALA A 65 3.22 -19.87 -27.48
C ALA A 65 1.86 -19.19 -27.23
N TRP A 66 1.24 -19.37 -26.05
CA TRP A 66 -0.09 -18.81 -25.74
C TRP A 66 -0.19 -17.31 -26.01
N LEU A 67 0.89 -16.56 -25.75
CA LEU A 67 0.92 -15.11 -25.92
C LEU A 67 0.92 -14.74 -27.41
N ARG A 68 1.77 -15.41 -28.20
CA ARG A 68 1.81 -15.24 -29.65
C ARG A 68 0.48 -15.63 -30.28
N ASP A 69 -0.06 -16.78 -29.88
CA ASP A 69 -1.30 -17.33 -30.41
C ASP A 69 -2.47 -16.38 -30.11
N PHE A 70 -2.57 -15.86 -28.89
CA PHE A 70 -3.58 -14.86 -28.53
C PHE A 70 -3.46 -13.59 -29.38
N ARG A 71 -2.25 -13.04 -29.52
CA ARG A 71 -2.02 -11.83 -30.32
C ARG A 71 -2.35 -12.04 -31.78
N SER A 72 -2.03 -13.21 -32.34
CA SER A 72 -2.36 -13.56 -33.72
C SER A 72 -3.86 -13.69 -33.96
N GLN A 73 -4.61 -14.17 -32.97
CA GLN A 73 -6.06 -14.39 -33.06
C GLN A 73 -6.86 -13.11 -32.81
N HIS A 74 -6.41 -12.23 -31.92
CA HIS A 74 -7.18 -11.09 -31.44
C HIS A 74 -6.62 -9.71 -31.83
N GLY A 75 -5.39 -9.62 -32.33
CA GLY A 75 -4.77 -8.36 -32.75
C GLY A 75 -4.50 -7.36 -31.62
N ARG A 76 -4.61 -7.78 -30.35
CA ARG A 76 -4.38 -6.94 -29.16
C ARG A 76 -3.56 -7.67 -28.10
N VAL A 77 -3.03 -6.92 -27.12
CA VAL A 77 -2.41 -7.51 -25.93
C VAL A 77 -3.46 -8.19 -25.05
N PRO A 78 -3.14 -9.35 -24.44
CA PRO A 78 -4.03 -10.01 -23.51
C PRO A 78 -4.09 -9.26 -22.18
N VAL A 79 -5.26 -9.29 -21.54
CA VAL A 79 -5.47 -8.80 -20.18
C VAL A 79 -5.33 -9.98 -19.21
N VAL A 80 -4.35 -9.93 -18.32
CA VAL A 80 -4.06 -10.96 -17.32
C VAL A 80 -4.43 -10.44 -15.93
N ARG A 81 -5.16 -11.24 -15.14
CA ARG A 81 -5.41 -10.96 -13.72
C ARG A 81 -4.54 -11.87 -12.86
N VAL A 82 -3.75 -11.32 -11.96
CA VAL A 82 -2.85 -12.09 -11.08
C VAL A 82 -3.48 -12.26 -9.71
N MET A 83 -3.97 -13.45 -9.40
CA MET A 83 -4.58 -13.72 -8.10
C MET A 83 -3.55 -13.79 -6.97
N PRO A 84 -3.91 -13.40 -5.73
CA PRO A 84 -3.05 -13.62 -4.58
C PRO A 84 -2.68 -15.10 -4.44
N LEU A 85 -1.39 -15.36 -4.23
CA LEU A 85 -0.90 -16.72 -4.08
C LEU A 85 -1.38 -17.33 -2.77
N ARG A 86 -1.93 -18.55 -2.84
CA ARG A 86 -2.35 -19.29 -1.66
C ARG A 86 -1.13 -19.88 -0.96
N VAL A 87 -1.04 -19.72 0.34
CA VAL A 87 0.04 -20.31 1.13
C VAL A 87 -0.45 -21.58 1.79
N TYR A 88 0.33 -22.65 1.66
CA TYR A 88 0.13 -23.91 2.39
C TYR A 88 1.40 -24.18 3.21
N GLY A 89 1.25 -24.37 4.53
CA GLY A 89 2.37 -24.64 5.44
C GLY A 89 3.17 -23.40 5.84
N ASP A 90 4.40 -23.63 6.32
CA ASP A 90 5.26 -22.58 6.86
C ASP A 90 5.76 -21.63 5.77
N LEU A 91 5.66 -20.33 6.06
CA LEU A 91 5.95 -19.27 5.10
C LEU A 91 7.47 -19.07 4.96
N THR A 92 8.09 -19.73 3.99
CA THR A 92 9.50 -19.45 3.63
C THR A 92 9.65 -18.11 2.89
N ILE A 93 8.58 -17.63 2.24
CA ILE A 93 8.59 -16.40 1.44
C ILE A 93 7.30 -15.62 1.54
N ASN A 94 7.39 -14.30 1.49
CA ASN A 94 6.23 -13.42 1.45
C ASN A 94 5.49 -13.57 0.10
N ALA A 95 4.40 -14.33 0.12
CA ALA A 95 3.55 -14.60 -1.05
C ALA A 95 2.93 -13.33 -1.65
N ASN A 96 2.64 -12.32 -0.82
CA ASN A 96 2.15 -11.03 -1.29
C ASN A 96 3.23 -10.28 -2.06
N THR A 97 4.47 -10.26 -1.53
CA THR A 97 5.61 -9.69 -2.25
C THR A 97 5.81 -10.39 -3.59
N LEU A 98 5.79 -11.72 -3.63
CA LEU A 98 5.91 -12.46 -4.90
C LEU A 98 4.78 -12.12 -5.88
N THR A 99 3.54 -12.00 -5.39
CA THR A 99 2.38 -11.60 -6.20
C THR A 99 2.59 -10.22 -6.81
N SER A 100 2.92 -9.22 -5.99
CA SER A 100 3.15 -7.85 -6.47
C SER A 100 4.35 -7.74 -7.43
N ARG A 101 5.41 -8.53 -7.21
CA ARG A 101 6.55 -8.57 -8.14
C ARG A 101 6.18 -9.21 -9.48
N LEU A 102 5.35 -10.26 -9.48
CA LEU A 102 4.81 -10.83 -10.72
C LEU A 102 3.94 -9.82 -11.48
N GLU A 103 3.04 -9.11 -10.79
CA GLU A 103 2.21 -8.05 -11.39
C GLU A 103 3.07 -6.95 -12.02
N ALA A 104 4.09 -6.46 -11.31
CA ALA A 104 4.98 -5.43 -11.80
C ALA A 104 5.80 -5.88 -13.02
N ARG A 105 6.26 -7.14 -13.03
CA ARG A 105 7.05 -7.70 -14.15
C ARG A 105 6.19 -7.96 -15.38
N LEU A 106 5.00 -8.52 -15.19
CA LEU A 106 4.07 -8.79 -16.28
C LEU A 106 3.60 -7.48 -16.91
N SER A 107 3.17 -6.50 -16.10
CA SER A 107 2.75 -5.19 -16.61
C SER A 107 3.91 -4.41 -17.23
N GLY A 108 5.09 -4.40 -16.59
CA GLY A 108 6.30 -3.75 -17.09
C GLY A 108 6.87 -4.35 -18.37
N SER A 109 6.48 -5.57 -18.74
CA SER A 109 6.91 -6.19 -20.01
C SER A 109 6.31 -5.52 -21.25
N GLY A 110 5.18 -4.81 -21.11
CA GLY A 110 4.41 -4.25 -22.22
C GLY A 110 3.74 -5.30 -23.13
N GLN A 111 3.95 -6.59 -22.87
CA GLN A 111 3.40 -7.68 -23.67
C GLN A 111 2.00 -8.09 -23.24
N VAL A 112 1.64 -7.80 -21.98
CA VAL A 112 0.34 -8.09 -21.38
C VAL A 112 -0.12 -6.87 -20.57
N ALA A 113 -1.42 -6.62 -20.56
CA ALA A 113 -2.01 -5.68 -19.62
C ALA A 113 -2.37 -6.45 -18.34
N VAL A 114 -1.98 -5.95 -17.17
CA VAL A 114 -2.38 -6.56 -15.90
C VAL A 114 -3.66 -5.87 -15.43
N ALA A 115 -4.76 -6.61 -15.39
CA ALA A 115 -5.97 -6.13 -14.75
C ALA A 115 -5.73 -6.10 -13.25
N GLY A 116 -5.86 -4.92 -12.64
CA GLY A 116 -5.83 -4.78 -11.21
C GLY A 116 -6.83 -5.74 -10.57
N ILE A 117 -6.34 -6.58 -9.67
CA ILE A 117 -7.14 -6.92 -8.49
C ILE A 117 -7.23 -5.61 -7.71
N GLY A 118 -8.27 -5.39 -6.90
CA GLY A 118 -8.42 -4.16 -6.11
C GLY A 118 -7.23 -3.76 -5.21
N VAL A 119 -6.08 -4.44 -5.27
CA VAL A 119 -4.84 -4.22 -4.53
C VAL A 119 -3.97 -3.10 -5.13
N SER A 120 -4.02 -2.81 -6.45
CA SER A 120 -3.03 -1.90 -7.08
C SER A 120 -3.57 -0.57 -7.63
N THR A 121 -4.86 -0.29 -7.52
CA THR A 121 -5.44 1.02 -7.87
C THR A 121 -6.58 1.35 -6.92
N GLY A 122 -6.25 1.96 -5.77
CA GLY A 122 -7.17 2.74 -4.90
C GLY A 122 -8.31 1.99 -4.19
N ALA A 123 -8.78 0.85 -4.70
CA ALA A 123 -10.00 0.21 -4.20
C ALA A 123 -9.80 -0.57 -2.90
N GLN A 124 -8.58 -1.06 -2.60
CA GLN A 124 -8.22 -1.56 -1.27
C GLN A 124 -7.50 -0.52 -0.40
N ALA A 125 -7.14 0.65 -0.92
CA ALA A 125 -6.80 1.77 -0.05
C ALA A 125 -8.03 2.20 0.79
N SER A 126 -9.25 1.93 0.32
CA SER A 126 -10.47 2.16 1.10
C SER A 126 -10.87 0.99 2.02
N ALA A 127 -10.27 -0.21 1.85
CA ALA A 127 -10.59 -1.39 2.66
C ALA A 127 -9.51 -1.75 3.68
N ALA A 128 -8.31 -1.17 3.57
CA ALA A 128 -7.20 -1.31 4.53
C ALA A 128 -6.89 0.00 5.29
N VAL A 129 -7.76 1.00 5.18
CA VAL A 129 -7.76 2.15 6.07
C VAL A 129 -8.52 1.70 7.33
N SER A 130 -7.83 1.70 8.47
CA SER A 130 -8.44 1.44 9.78
C SER A 130 -9.72 2.28 9.89
N PRO A 131 -10.84 1.78 10.45
CA PRO A 131 -12.07 2.55 10.56
C PRO A 131 -11.84 3.95 11.16
N ASP A 132 -10.87 4.06 12.04
CA ASP A 132 -10.41 5.31 12.66
C ASP A 132 -9.79 6.28 11.65
N VAL A 133 -8.94 5.79 10.76
CA VAL A 133 -8.31 6.62 9.71
C VAL A 133 -9.35 7.03 8.67
N ALA A 134 -10.35 6.19 8.38
CA ALA A 134 -11.46 6.55 7.49
C ALA A 134 -12.36 7.59 8.15
N ALA A 135 -12.60 7.49 9.45
CA ALA A 135 -13.35 8.48 10.21
C ALA A 135 -12.61 9.82 10.25
N GLU A 136 -11.30 9.80 10.48
CA GLU A 136 -10.46 10.99 10.54
C GLU A 136 -10.32 11.68 9.18
N LEU A 137 -10.17 10.93 8.08
CA LEU A 137 -10.21 11.50 6.73
C LEU A 137 -11.56 12.15 6.39
N ARG A 138 -12.67 11.57 6.86
CA ARG A 138 -14.01 12.17 6.69
C ARG A 138 -14.20 13.43 7.54
N ASP A 139 -13.62 13.45 8.73
CA ASP A 139 -13.71 14.59 9.63
C ASP A 139 -12.87 15.76 9.12
N GLN A 140 -11.65 15.46 8.67
CA GLN A 140 -10.78 16.44 7.99
C GLN A 140 -11.44 17.01 6.72
N ALA A 141 -12.17 16.19 5.96
CA ALA A 141 -12.91 16.66 4.78
C ALA A 141 -14.11 17.55 5.12
N LYS A 142 -14.75 17.38 6.29
CA LYS A 142 -15.85 18.25 6.77
C LYS A 142 -15.36 19.62 7.24
N HIS A 143 -14.10 19.72 7.64
CA HIS A 143 -13.50 20.93 8.18
C HIS A 143 -12.55 21.65 7.21
N ALA A 144 -12.36 21.11 6.00
CA ALA A 144 -11.62 21.78 4.94
C ALA A 144 -12.50 22.87 4.30
N SER A 145 -11.95 24.08 4.15
CA SER A 145 -12.59 25.14 3.39
C SER A 145 -12.66 24.79 1.90
N ASP A 146 -13.74 25.23 1.23
CA ASP A 146 -14.04 24.88 -0.17
C ASP A 146 -12.90 25.17 -1.16
N GLU A 147 -11.99 26.10 -0.85
CA GLU A 147 -10.82 26.43 -1.66
C GLU A 147 -9.68 25.39 -1.58
N THR A 148 -9.58 24.62 -0.49
CA THR A 148 -8.54 23.57 -0.31
C THR A 148 -9.04 22.19 -0.74
N VAL A 149 -10.35 22.04 -0.93
CA VAL A 149 -10.93 20.85 -1.54
C VAL A 149 -10.52 20.85 -3.01
N LYS A 150 -9.46 20.08 -3.33
CA LYS A 150 -9.09 19.76 -4.71
C LYS A 150 -10.30 19.16 -5.41
N THR A 151 -11.08 19.99 -6.10
CA THR A 151 -12.34 19.71 -6.82
C THR A 151 -12.78 18.27 -6.58
N ALA A 152 -13.29 18.02 -5.37
CA ALA A 152 -14.08 16.83 -5.10
C ALA A 152 -15.41 17.14 -5.76
N GLN A 153 -15.41 17.04 -7.09
CA GLN A 153 -16.61 16.92 -7.87
C GLN A 153 -17.46 15.91 -7.10
N PRO A 154 -18.68 16.28 -6.66
CA PRO A 154 -19.53 15.33 -5.97
C PRO A 154 -19.51 14.09 -6.83
N ALA A 155 -19.36 12.93 -6.19
CA ALA A 155 -19.45 11.62 -6.82
C ALA A 155 -20.87 11.46 -7.39
N ALA A 156 -21.22 12.26 -8.38
CA ALA A 156 -22.10 11.91 -9.46
C ALA A 156 -21.52 10.61 -9.96
N GLU A 157 -22.25 9.54 -9.68
CA GLU A 157 -22.34 8.27 -10.39
C GLU A 157 -21.63 8.29 -11.75
N GLN A 158 -20.31 8.41 -11.74
CA GLN A 158 -19.49 7.85 -12.79
C GLN A 158 -19.62 6.38 -12.49
N PRO A 159 -20.34 5.59 -13.32
CA PRO A 159 -20.26 4.15 -13.19
C PRO A 159 -18.78 3.83 -13.17
N ALA A 160 -18.31 3.26 -12.05
CA ALA A 160 -16.94 2.82 -11.93
C ALA A 160 -16.60 2.10 -13.24
N PRO A 161 -15.50 2.45 -13.94
CA PRO A 161 -15.20 1.85 -15.22
C PRO A 161 -15.32 0.35 -15.06
N ALA A 162 -16.19 -0.28 -15.86
CA ALA A 162 -16.53 -1.68 -15.70
C ALA A 162 -15.24 -2.49 -15.56
N PRO A 163 -15.13 -3.38 -14.56
CA PRO A 163 -13.86 -4.04 -14.27
C PRO A 163 -13.37 -4.70 -15.55
N GLN A 164 -12.19 -4.28 -16.02
CA GLN A 164 -11.65 -4.77 -17.28
C GLN A 164 -11.64 -6.30 -17.24
N ARG A 165 -12.39 -6.91 -18.14
CA ARG A 165 -12.58 -8.36 -18.15
C ARG A 165 -11.24 -8.98 -18.52
N ALA A 166 -10.71 -9.79 -17.60
CA ALA A 166 -9.46 -10.49 -17.85
C ALA A 166 -9.68 -11.60 -18.89
N ASP A 167 -8.76 -11.73 -19.84
CA ASP A 167 -8.71 -12.83 -20.80
C ASP A 167 -8.10 -14.08 -20.14
N PHE A 168 -7.14 -13.85 -19.26
CA PHE A 168 -6.44 -14.88 -18.50
C PHE A 168 -6.41 -14.58 -17.01
N VAL A 169 -6.39 -15.63 -16.20
CA VAL A 169 -6.18 -15.54 -14.76
C VAL A 169 -4.95 -16.36 -14.41
N LEU A 170 -3.99 -15.72 -13.75
CA LEU A 170 -2.83 -16.36 -13.15
C LEU A 170 -3.19 -16.71 -11.71
N VAL A 171 -3.23 -18.01 -11.41
CA VAL A 171 -3.45 -18.55 -10.07
C VAL A 171 -2.23 -19.29 -9.60
N GLY A 172 -2.04 -19.40 -8.30
CA GLY A 172 -0.94 -20.19 -7.78
C GLY A 172 -0.94 -20.39 -6.28
N SER A 173 0.05 -21.16 -5.85
CA SER A 173 0.28 -21.45 -4.46
C SER A 173 1.77 -21.57 -4.13
N VAL A 174 2.06 -21.40 -2.84
CA VAL A 174 3.37 -21.59 -2.23
C VAL A 174 3.24 -22.67 -1.17
N ASN A 175 4.09 -23.70 -1.22
CA ASN A 175 4.14 -24.76 -0.22
C ASN A 175 5.60 -25.12 0.09
N GLY A 176 6.08 -24.81 1.31
CA GLY A 176 7.44 -25.14 1.74
C GLY A 176 8.54 -24.67 0.78
N GLY A 177 8.44 -23.42 0.28
CA GLY A 177 9.38 -22.85 -0.69
C GLY A 177 9.18 -23.28 -2.15
N ARG A 178 8.24 -24.19 -2.43
CA ARG A 178 7.84 -24.55 -3.81
C ARG A 178 6.71 -23.66 -4.25
N VAL A 179 6.88 -23.02 -5.41
CA VAL A 179 5.88 -22.16 -6.04
C VAL A 179 5.29 -22.88 -7.24
N SER A 180 3.97 -22.95 -7.29
CA SER A 180 3.20 -23.49 -8.41
C SER A 180 2.27 -22.43 -8.94
N LEU A 181 2.42 -22.09 -10.22
CA LEU A 181 1.61 -21.12 -10.94
C LEU A 181 0.90 -21.78 -12.12
N SER A 182 -0.28 -21.30 -12.45
CA SER A 182 -1.03 -21.72 -13.63
C SER A 182 -1.72 -20.53 -14.26
N LEU A 183 -1.53 -20.34 -15.57
CA LEU A 183 -2.25 -19.35 -16.36
C LEU A 183 -3.44 -20.05 -17.02
N ILE A 184 -4.64 -19.53 -16.76
CA ILE A 184 -5.90 -20.11 -17.22
C ILE A 184 -6.58 -19.15 -18.18
N HIS A 185 -6.96 -19.62 -19.36
CA HIS A 185 -7.80 -18.85 -20.28
C HIS A 185 -9.22 -18.81 -19.75
N VAL A 186 -9.76 -17.61 -19.48
CA VAL A 186 -11.06 -17.45 -18.80
C VAL A 186 -12.21 -18.03 -19.61
N THR A 187 -12.27 -17.73 -20.91
CA THR A 187 -13.35 -18.21 -21.78
C THR A 187 -13.29 -19.72 -22.05
N ARG A 188 -12.09 -20.27 -22.27
CA ARG A 188 -11.91 -21.69 -22.63
C ARG A 188 -11.77 -22.60 -21.40
N ASN A 189 -11.55 -22.02 -20.22
CA ASN A 189 -11.22 -22.72 -18.99
C ASN A 189 -10.05 -23.71 -19.13
N THR A 190 -9.07 -23.40 -19.98
CA THR A 190 -7.90 -24.25 -20.23
C THR A 190 -6.65 -23.64 -19.61
N LYS A 191 -5.79 -24.50 -19.04
CA LYS A 191 -4.45 -24.11 -18.60
C LYS A 191 -3.57 -23.95 -19.84
N VAL A 192 -3.06 -22.74 -20.05
CA VAL A 192 -2.19 -22.42 -21.19
C VAL A 192 -0.71 -22.35 -20.80
N TRP A 193 -0.43 -22.24 -19.50
CA TRP A 193 0.91 -22.30 -18.94
C TRP A 193 0.87 -22.80 -17.51
N ILE A 194 1.92 -23.52 -17.11
CA ILE A 194 2.17 -23.97 -15.75
C ILE A 194 3.62 -23.65 -15.44
N GLY A 195 3.85 -22.91 -14.36
CA GLY A 195 5.16 -22.59 -13.84
C GLY A 195 5.39 -23.31 -12.53
N LEU A 196 6.49 -24.04 -12.42
CA LEU A 196 6.93 -24.67 -11.19
C LEU A 196 8.32 -24.15 -10.87
N ALA A 197 8.53 -23.74 -9.64
CA ALA A 197 9.83 -23.31 -9.19
C ALA A 197 10.03 -23.59 -7.71
N GLN A 198 11.29 -23.71 -7.33
CA GLN A 198 11.72 -23.82 -5.96
C GLN A 198 12.65 -22.64 -5.65
N ILE A 199 12.60 -22.18 -4.41
CA ILE A 199 13.44 -21.11 -3.87
C ILE A 199 14.71 -21.68 -3.28
#